data_AF-A0A8C8RGU2-F1
#
_entry.id   AF-A0A8C8RGU2-F1
#
_cell.length_a   1.000
_cell.length_b   1.000
_cell.length_c   1.000
_cell.angle_alpha   90.00
_cell.angle_beta   90.00
_cell.angle_gamma   90.00
#
_symmetry.space_group_name_H-M   'P 1'
#
loop_
_entity.id
_entity.type
_entity.pdbx_description
1 polymer ?
#
loop_
_entity_poly.entity_id
_entity_poly.type
_entity_poly.pdbx_seq_one_letter_code
_entity_poly.pdbx_strand_id
1 'polypeptide(L)'
;MAKLEDFWKKMEFMTRLVLCEVGKDEQTVEQRNEIITCFLPLLTERQELRKEWTARCQSQLAMSLPEEQKPECHPFWKEDDSSMPLPYDLEEVIVNLQTLLGMEH
;
A
#
# COMPACT_ATOMS: atom_id res chain seq x y z
N MET A 1 -9.70 1.86 18.61
CA MET A 1 -9.07 1.67 17.27
C MET A 1 -9.21 2.89 16.38
N ALA A 2 -10.38 3.54 16.28
CA ALA A 2 -10.62 4.71 15.42
C ALA A 2 -9.49 5.76 15.32
N LYS A 3 -8.96 6.25 16.45
CA LYS A 3 -7.87 7.24 16.44
C LYS A 3 -6.58 6.75 15.76
N LEU A 4 -6.24 5.47 15.89
CA LEU A 4 -5.09 4.89 15.20
C LEU A 4 -5.35 4.81 13.70
N GLU A 5 -6.57 4.48 13.32
CA GLU A 5 -7.00 4.44 11.93
C GLU A 5 -6.98 5.84 11.28
N ASP A 6 -7.38 6.89 12.01
CA ASP A 6 -7.27 8.27 11.54
C ASP A 6 -5.81 8.66 11.26
N PHE A 7 -4.88 8.28 12.15
CA PHE A 7 -3.46 8.51 11.94
C PHE A 7 -2.91 7.67 10.78
N TRP A 8 -3.32 6.41 10.68
CA TRP A 8 -2.95 5.53 9.58
C TRP A 8 -3.45 6.08 8.23
N LYS A 9 -4.68 6.60 8.16
CA LYS A 9 -5.22 7.22 6.93
C LYS A 9 -4.38 8.44 6.53
N LYS A 10 -3.94 9.26 7.49
CA LYS A 10 -2.98 10.36 7.22
C LYS A 10 -1.64 9.84 6.68
N MET A 11 -1.16 8.68 7.13
CA MET A 11 0.06 8.06 6.61
C MET A 11 -0.11 7.55 5.16
N GLU A 12 -1.30 7.08 4.77
CA GLU A 12 -1.59 6.78 3.36
C GLU A 12 -1.53 8.05 2.49
N PHE A 13 -2.06 9.19 2.97
CA PHE A 13 -1.91 10.48 2.27
C PHE A 13 -0.44 10.93 2.17
N MET A 14 0.35 10.79 3.24
CA MET A 14 1.78 11.11 3.18
C MET A 14 2.52 10.23 2.17
N THR A 15 2.18 8.94 2.10
CA THR A 15 2.73 8.02 1.09
C THR A 15 2.37 8.50 -0.32
N ARG A 16 1.12 8.91 -0.56
CA ARG A 16 0.69 9.46 -1.86
C ARG A 16 1.47 10.72 -2.25
N LEU A 17 1.73 11.61 -1.31
CA LEU A 17 2.50 12.84 -1.56
C LEU A 17 3.95 12.53 -1.96
N VAL A 18 4.58 11.55 -1.30
CA VAL A 18 5.92 11.08 -1.70
C VAL A 18 5.90 10.52 -3.12
N LEU A 19 4.89 9.72 -3.47
CA LEU A 19 4.76 9.18 -4.84
C LEU A 19 4.49 10.27 -5.88
N CYS A 20 3.79 11.35 -5.53
CA CYS A 20 3.70 12.53 -6.41
C CYS A 20 5.07 13.15 -6.65
N GLU A 21 5.90 13.26 -5.62
CA GLU A 21 7.22 13.89 -5.71
C GLU A 21 8.14 13.14 -6.67
N VAL A 22 8.13 11.80 -6.62
CA VAL A 22 8.88 10.92 -7.52
C VAL A 22 8.50 11.15 -9.01
N GLY A 23 7.26 11.57 -9.27
CA GLY A 23 6.73 11.78 -10.62
C GLY A 23 6.90 13.20 -11.17
N LYS A 24 7.57 14.12 -10.47
CA LYS A 24 7.76 15.50 -10.94
C LYS A 24 8.93 15.62 -11.91
N ASP A 25 8.70 16.34 -13.01
CA ASP A 25 9.72 16.64 -14.04
C ASP A 25 10.87 17.52 -13.52
N GLU A 26 10.65 18.23 -12.41
CA GLU A 26 11.60 19.18 -11.80
C GLU A 26 12.71 18.47 -10.99
N GLN A 27 12.53 17.18 -10.67
CA GLN A 27 13.42 16.42 -9.80
C GLN A 27 14.60 15.82 -10.58
N THR A 28 15.81 15.84 -10.03
CA THR A 28 16.94 15.15 -10.67
C THR A 28 16.79 13.63 -10.55
N VAL A 29 17.41 12.89 -11.47
CA VAL A 29 17.38 11.42 -11.46
C VAL A 29 17.94 10.87 -10.15
N GLU A 30 19.00 11.48 -9.61
CA GLU A 30 19.62 11.08 -8.34
C GLU A 30 18.67 11.25 -7.16
N GLN A 31 18.02 12.42 -7.05
CA GLN A 31 17.05 12.70 -5.98
C GLN A 31 15.85 11.74 -6.04
N ARG A 32 15.33 11.53 -7.25
CA ARG A 32 14.25 10.58 -7.49
C ARG A 32 14.65 9.17 -7.06
N ASN A 33 15.80 8.70 -7.51
CA ASN A 33 16.28 7.36 -7.21
C ASN A 33 16.57 7.17 -5.71
N GLU A 34 17.04 8.21 -5.01
CA GLU A 34 17.21 8.19 -3.55
C GLU A 34 15.87 7.99 -2.82
N ILE A 35 14.83 8.74 -3.22
CA ILE A 35 13.48 8.58 -2.66
C ILE A 35 12.95 7.17 -2.93
N ILE A 36 13.02 6.70 -4.19
CA ILE A 36 12.51 5.37 -4.54
C ILE A 36 13.25 4.29 -3.76
N THR A 37 14.58 4.36 -3.65
CA THR A 37 15.39 3.37 -2.92
C THR A 37 15.02 3.32 -1.43
N CYS A 38 14.65 4.46 -0.84
CA CYS A 38 14.20 4.51 0.55
C CYS A 38 12.80 3.89 0.75
N PHE A 39 11.87 4.15 -0.17
CA PHE A 39 10.46 3.78 0.00
C PHE A 39 10.09 2.41 -0.57
N LEU A 40 10.76 1.96 -1.64
CA LEU A 40 10.42 0.72 -2.33
C LEU A 40 10.38 -0.49 -1.39
N PRO A 41 11.38 -0.74 -0.50
CA PRO A 41 11.31 -1.87 0.43
C PRO A 41 10.10 -1.81 1.37
N LEU A 42 9.75 -0.61 1.84
CA LEU A 42 8.62 -0.40 2.76
C LEU A 42 7.27 -0.62 2.08
N LEU A 43 7.15 -0.27 0.79
CA LEU A 43 5.94 -0.50 -0.01
C LEU A 43 5.80 -1.98 -0.37
N THR A 44 6.91 -2.65 -0.70
CA THR A 44 6.93 -4.09 -0.95
C THR A 44 6.51 -4.88 0.29
N GLU A 45 7.10 -4.59 1.45
CA GLU A 45 6.70 -5.23 2.72
C GLU A 45 5.21 -4.96 3.03
N ARG A 46 4.75 -3.72 2.83
CA ARG A 46 3.33 -3.37 3.02
C ARG A 46 2.42 -4.20 2.12
N GLN A 47 2.78 -4.40 0.85
CA GLN A 47 2.02 -5.19 -0.11
C GLN A 47 1.99 -6.68 0.27
N GLU A 48 3.14 -7.24 0.65
CA GLU A 48 3.24 -8.64 1.11
C GLU A 48 2.36 -8.88 2.34
N LEU A 49 2.46 -8.00 3.34
CA LEU A 49 1.65 -8.08 4.55
C LEU A 49 0.15 -7.90 4.25
N ARG A 50 -0.24 -6.96 3.37
CA ARG A 50 -1.65 -6.82 2.94
C ARG A 50 -2.16 -8.12 2.33
N LYS A 51 -1.39 -8.76 1.45
CA LYS A 51 -1.74 -10.07 0.85
C LYS A 51 -1.86 -11.17 1.90
N GLU A 52 -0.90 -11.27 2.83
CA GLU A 52 -0.92 -12.25 3.92
C GLU A 52 -2.15 -12.09 4.80
N TRP A 53 -2.44 -10.87 5.27
CA TRP A 53 -3.57 -10.59 6.14
C TRP A 53 -4.91 -10.83 5.45
N THR A 54 -5.06 -10.41 4.19
CA THR A 54 -6.26 -10.71 3.40
C THR A 54 -6.48 -12.21 3.28
N ALA A 55 -5.44 -12.99 2.93
CA ALA A 55 -5.52 -14.44 2.81
C ALA A 55 -5.88 -15.11 4.15
N ARG A 56 -5.33 -14.60 5.26
CA ARG A 56 -5.63 -15.10 6.60
C ARG A 56 -7.10 -14.87 6.98
N CYS A 57 -7.62 -13.67 6.74
CA CYS A 57 -9.03 -13.34 7.01
C CYS A 57 -10.00 -14.13 6.13
N GLN A 58 -9.59 -14.52 4.91
CA GLN A 58 -10.40 -15.28 3.96
C GLN A 58 -10.15 -16.80 3.98
N SER A 59 -9.30 -17.29 4.89
CA SER A 59 -8.97 -18.71 4.98
C SER A 59 -10.21 -19.56 5.26
N GLN A 60 -10.21 -20.82 4.82
CA GLN A 60 -11.34 -21.73 5.04
C GLN A 60 -11.71 -21.86 6.53
N LEU A 61 -10.71 -21.86 7.40
CA LEU A 61 -10.92 -21.88 8.85
C LEU A 61 -11.62 -20.60 9.32
N ALA A 62 -11.14 -19.42 8.91
CA ALA A 62 -11.75 -18.13 9.24
C ALA A 62 -13.21 -18.05 8.76
N MET A 63 -13.48 -18.52 7.54
CA MET A 63 -14.83 -18.52 6.96
C MET A 63 -15.79 -19.51 7.64
N SER A 64 -15.27 -20.54 8.32
CA SER A 64 -16.07 -21.51 9.07
C SER A 64 -16.49 -21.04 10.46
N LEU A 65 -15.95 -19.93 10.94
CA LEU A 65 -16.29 -19.38 12.26
C LEU A 65 -17.74 -18.85 12.29
N PRO A 66 -18.37 -18.83 13.48
CA PRO A 66 -19.61 -18.09 13.68
C PRO A 66 -19.47 -16.63 13.27
N GLU A 67 -20.57 -16.02 12.81
CA GLU A 67 -20.57 -14.67 12.22
C GLU A 67 -19.96 -13.63 13.17
N GLU A 68 -20.24 -13.72 14.47
CA GLU A 68 -19.75 -12.79 15.49
C GLU A 68 -18.24 -12.92 15.75
N GLN A 69 -17.61 -13.98 15.23
CA GLN A 69 -16.18 -14.27 15.40
C GLN A 69 -15.41 -14.21 14.08
N LYS A 70 -16.08 -13.97 12.96
CA LYS A 70 -15.40 -13.88 11.67
C LYS A 70 -14.42 -12.72 11.69
N PRO A 71 -13.15 -12.95 11.26
CA PRO A 71 -12.18 -11.89 11.21
C PRO A 71 -12.58 -10.88 10.13
N GLU A 72 -12.52 -9.61 10.49
CA GLU A 72 -12.70 -8.51 9.55
C GLU A 72 -11.33 -8.12 8.98
N CYS A 73 -11.19 -8.13 7.66
CA CYS A 73 -10.01 -7.56 7.00
C CYS A 73 -10.16 -6.04 6.96
N HIS A 74 -9.76 -5.38 8.04
CA HIS A 74 -9.92 -3.93 8.21
C HIS A 74 -8.61 -3.25 8.61
N PRO A 75 -8.21 -2.14 7.97
CA PRO A 75 -8.92 -1.44 6.88
C PRO A 75 -8.76 -2.12 5.51
N PHE A 76 -9.83 -2.14 4.71
CA PHE A 76 -9.85 -2.60 3.32
C PHE A 76 -10.74 -1.67 2.48
N TRP A 77 -10.34 -1.42 1.24
CA TRP A 77 -11.12 -0.62 0.31
C TRP A 77 -10.95 -1.14 -1.13
N LYS A 78 -11.90 -0.78 -1.99
CA LYS A 78 -11.88 -1.12 -3.41
C LYS A 78 -11.23 0.01 -4.21
N GLU A 79 -10.83 -0.31 -5.44
CA GLU A 79 -10.22 0.63 -6.37
C GLU A 79 -11.09 1.87 -6.68
N ASP A 80 -12.41 1.77 -6.54
CA ASP A 80 -13.35 2.88 -6.76
C ASP A 80 -13.61 3.76 -5.52
N ASP A 81 -12.96 3.49 -4.38
CA ASP A 81 -13.10 4.29 -3.16
C ASP A 81 -12.32 5.61 -3.24
N SER A 82 -13.01 6.68 -3.65
CA SER A 82 -12.46 8.04 -3.75
C SER A 82 -11.99 8.65 -2.41
N SER A 83 -12.32 8.05 -1.27
CA SER A 83 -11.90 8.54 0.04
C SER A 83 -10.47 8.13 0.41
N MET A 84 -9.89 7.21 -0.35
CA MET A 84 -8.56 6.65 -0.14
C MET A 84 -7.58 7.18 -1.20
N PRO A 85 -6.39 7.67 -0.79
CA PRO A 85 -5.46 8.33 -1.70
C PRO A 85 -4.59 7.37 -2.53
N LEU A 86 -4.57 6.09 -2.15
CA LEU A 86 -3.80 5.02 -2.77
C LEU A 86 -4.67 3.79 -2.94
N PRO A 87 -4.38 2.92 -3.92
CA PRO A 87 -5.03 1.62 -4.02
C PRO A 87 -4.68 0.74 -2.81
N TYR A 88 -5.56 -0.22 -2.50
CA TYR A 88 -5.24 -1.24 -1.50
C TYR A 88 -4.15 -2.17 -2.03
N ASP A 89 -4.24 -2.54 -3.31
CA ASP A 89 -3.20 -3.29 -4.00
C ASP A 89 -2.10 -2.35 -4.52
N LEU A 90 -0.88 -2.49 -4.00
CA LEU A 90 0.25 -1.64 -4.38
C LEU A 90 1.12 -2.24 -5.49
N GLU A 91 0.73 -3.36 -6.10
CA GLU A 91 1.55 -4.07 -7.09
C GLU A 91 1.92 -3.20 -8.29
N GLU A 92 0.95 -2.49 -8.87
CA GLU A 92 1.22 -1.56 -9.97
C GLU A 92 2.13 -0.39 -9.55
N VAL A 93 1.92 0.13 -8.33
CA VAL A 93 2.77 1.20 -7.77
C VAL A 93 4.21 0.71 -7.64
N ILE A 94 4.42 -0.49 -7.11
CA ILE A 94 5.74 -1.09 -6.93
C ILE A 94 6.44 -1.32 -8.27
N VAL A 95 5.73 -1.88 -9.26
CA VAL A 95 6.27 -2.11 -10.62
C VAL A 95 6.68 -0.80 -11.28
N ASN A 96 5.87 0.25 -11.14
CA ASN A 96 6.19 1.58 -11.67
C ASN A 96 7.47 2.15 -11.04
N LEU A 97 7.64 2.00 -9.72
CA LEU A 97 8.83 2.44 -9.01
C LEU A 97 10.09 1.65 -9.42
N GLN A 98 9.98 0.33 -9.57
CA GLN A 98 11.07 -0.53 -10.05
C GLN A 98 11.49 -0.15 -11.48
N THR A 99 10.52 0.11 -12.35
CA THR A 99 10.75 0.59 -13.72
C THR A 99 11.51 1.91 -13.73
N LEU A 100 11.14 2.86 -12.87
CA LEU A 100 11.85 4.14 -12.73
C LEU A 100 13.30 4.00 -12.24
N LEU A 101 13.61 2.95 -11.49
CA LEU A 101 14.97 2.59 -11.07
C LEU A 101 15.75 1.81 -12.13
N GLY A 102 15.13 1.43 -13.26
CA GLY A 102 15.75 0.58 -14.27
C GLY A 102 15.91 -0.89 -13.82
N MET A 103 15.11 -1.32 -12.84
CA MET A 103 15.03 -2.73 -12.43
C MET A 103 13.98 -3.42 -13.32
N GLU A 104 14.42 -3.98 -14.44
CA GLU A 104 13.56 -4.82 -15.29
C GLU A 104 13.54 -6.28 -14.78
N HIS A 105 12.38 -6.92 -14.84
CA HIS A 105 12.16 -8.34 -14.54
C HIS A 105 12.09 -9.18 -15.81
#